data_AF-A0A4Y9ZPY7-F1
#
_entry.id   AF-A0A4Y9ZPY7-F1
#
_cell.length_a   1.000
_cell.length_b   1.000
_cell.length_c   1.000
_cell.angle_alpha   90.00
_cell.angle_beta   90.00
_cell.angle_gamma   90.00
#
_symmetry.space_group_name_H-M   'P 1'
#
loop_
_entity.id
_entity.type
_entity.pdbx_description
1 polymer ?
#
loop_
_entity_poly.entity_id
_entity_poly.type
_entity_poly.pdbx_seq_one_letter_code
_entity_poly.pdbx_strand_id
1 'polypeptide(L)'
;MRASCTRAAQVATKSSAPLSSPPAKSSKAQGFKSNHPQWMPELVKQLHLVSSDASWLNLVDSWLLLEEAIKDSKGLLPTFERPEQVFWWNKRGKHTSSIPDLSRGDVLTTFCNKWDAWYNSMQPEWHQREDGLPMDKTVGRGGFEGLAIGSSNGFLVIVMTIA
;
A
#
# COMPACT_ATOMS: atom_id res chain seq x y z
N MET A 1 46.45 4.10 -42.01
CA MET A 1 45.87 5.20 -41.19
C MET A 1 45.57 4.59 -39.81
N ARG A 2 46.46 4.65 -38.81
CA ARG A 2 46.59 5.71 -37.76
C ARG A 2 45.20 6.22 -37.28
N ALA A 3 44.80 6.20 -36.01
CA ALA A 3 45.54 6.04 -34.76
C ALA A 3 44.66 5.49 -33.62
N SER A 4 45.35 4.84 -32.68
CA SER A 4 44.98 4.50 -31.32
C SER A 4 44.33 5.64 -30.52
N CYS A 5 43.45 5.29 -29.59
CA CYS A 5 43.22 6.10 -28.39
C CYS A 5 43.07 5.18 -27.17
N THR A 6 44.18 5.02 -26.47
CA THR A 6 44.31 4.43 -25.14
C THR A 6 44.14 5.55 -24.12
N ARG A 7 43.31 5.37 -23.09
CA ARG A 7 43.56 6.04 -21.80
C ARG A 7 43.04 5.22 -20.63
N ALA A 8 44.00 4.65 -19.90
CA ALA A 8 43.84 4.21 -18.54
C ALA A 8 43.89 5.42 -17.59
N ALA A 9 43.10 5.36 -16.52
CA ALA A 9 43.40 6.05 -15.26
C ALA A 9 42.72 5.28 -14.11
N GLN A 10 43.52 4.55 -13.34
CA GLN A 10 43.23 4.20 -11.95
C GLN A 10 43.52 5.41 -11.07
N VAL A 11 42.82 5.58 -9.94
CA VAL A 11 43.39 6.02 -8.64
C VAL A 11 42.35 5.86 -7.50
N ALA A 12 42.80 5.16 -6.45
CA ALA A 12 42.53 5.24 -5.01
C ALA A 12 41.11 5.15 -4.41
N THR A 13 40.91 3.99 -3.77
CA THR A 13 40.40 3.76 -2.41
C THR A 13 40.05 4.98 -1.54
N LYS A 14 38.81 4.99 -1.03
CA LYS A 14 38.53 5.37 0.36
C LYS A 14 37.39 4.53 0.94
N SER A 15 37.80 3.69 1.89
CA SER A 15 36.95 2.99 2.85
C SER A 15 36.15 4.02 3.66
N SER A 16 34.82 3.96 3.60
CA SER A 16 33.92 4.68 4.50
C SER A 16 33.05 3.67 5.25
N ALA A 17 33.02 3.85 6.57
CA ALA A 17 32.47 2.98 7.60
C ALA A 17 31.02 2.52 7.38
N PRO A 18 30.60 1.38 7.99
CA PRO A 18 29.20 0.99 8.03
C PRO A 18 28.40 2.02 8.85
N LEU A 19 27.37 2.59 8.23
CA LEU A 19 26.34 3.34 8.96
C LEU A 19 25.64 2.38 9.92
N SER A 20 25.88 2.61 11.21
CA SER A 20 25.11 2.07 12.32
C SER A 20 23.64 2.47 12.15
N SER A 21 22.80 1.53 11.73
CA SER A 21 21.35 1.67 11.82
C SER A 21 20.94 1.93 13.28
N PRO A 22 20.06 2.90 13.55
CA PRO A 22 19.47 3.07 14.87
C PRO A 22 18.69 1.80 15.25
N PRO A 23 18.72 1.36 16.51
CA PRO A 23 17.90 0.24 16.94
C PRO A 23 16.43 0.58 16.71
N ALA A 24 15.74 -0.31 15.98
CA ALA A 24 14.30 -0.29 15.83
C ALA A 24 13.67 -0.21 17.22
N LYS A 25 13.05 0.92 17.53
CA LYS A 25 12.25 1.05 18.74
C LYS A 25 11.11 0.06 18.58
N SER A 26 11.16 -1.00 19.38
CA SER A 26 10.06 -1.93 19.58
C SER A 26 8.82 -1.10 19.94
N SER A 27 7.95 -0.95 18.95
CA SER A 27 6.60 -0.44 19.11
C SER A 27 5.90 -1.38 20.07
N LYS A 28 5.73 -0.94 21.33
CA LYS A 28 4.83 -1.60 22.26
C LYS A 28 3.46 -1.56 21.62
N ALA A 29 2.89 -2.73 21.35
CA ALA A 29 1.52 -2.90 20.88
C ALA A 29 0.59 -1.95 21.66
N GLN A 30 0.18 -0.86 21.01
CA GLN A 30 -0.76 0.10 21.58
C GLN A 30 -2.04 -0.67 21.88
N GLY A 31 -2.48 -0.61 23.14
CA GLY A 31 -3.74 -1.23 23.54
C GLY A 31 -4.88 -0.69 22.69
N PHE A 32 -5.60 -1.59 22.02
CA PHE A 32 -6.81 -1.25 21.27
C PHE A 32 -7.77 -0.49 22.17
N LYS A 33 -8.13 0.74 21.79
CA LYS A 33 -9.14 1.52 22.50
C LYS A 33 -10.51 0.85 22.28
N SER A 34 -11.38 0.83 23.28
CA SER A 34 -12.70 0.16 23.24
C SER A 34 -13.70 0.69 22.18
N ASN A 35 -13.29 1.65 21.35
CA ASN A 35 -14.14 2.32 20.37
C ASN A 35 -14.01 1.74 18.95
N HIS A 36 -13.15 0.74 18.73
CA HIS A 36 -13.01 0.12 17.42
C HIS A 36 -14.16 -0.85 17.12
N PRO A 37 -14.54 -1.00 15.85
CA PRO A 37 -15.42 -2.09 15.42
C PRO A 37 -14.85 -3.45 15.85
N GLN A 38 -15.74 -4.37 16.25
CA GLN A 38 -15.36 -5.69 16.79
C GLN A 38 -14.47 -6.52 15.84
N TRP A 39 -14.54 -6.26 14.53
CA TRP A 39 -13.75 -6.98 13.52
C TRP A 39 -12.28 -6.52 13.45
N MET A 40 -11.96 -5.31 13.92
CA MET A 40 -10.68 -4.67 13.65
C MET A 40 -9.50 -5.24 14.45
N PRO A 41 -9.61 -5.55 15.76
CA PRO A 41 -8.49 -6.08 16.53
C PRO A 41 -7.93 -7.40 15.99
N GLU A 42 -8.82 -8.33 15.62
CA GLU A 42 -8.42 -9.62 15.06
C GLU A 42 -7.79 -9.44 13.67
N LEU A 43 -8.32 -8.51 12.86
CA LEU A 43 -7.75 -8.25 11.54
C LEU A 43 -6.36 -7.62 11.61
N VAL A 44 -6.14 -6.61 12.45
CA VAL A 44 -4.81 -6.00 12.63
C VAL A 44 -3.80 -7.05 13.09
N LYS A 45 -4.20 -7.93 14.03
CA LYS A 45 -3.36 -9.06 14.44
C LYS A 45 -3.01 -9.96 13.26
N GLN A 46 -3.95 -10.27 12.38
CA GLN A 46 -3.68 -11.05 11.17
C GLN A 46 -2.74 -10.30 10.21
N LEU A 47 -2.93 -9.00 9.98
CA LEU A 47 -2.07 -8.21 9.10
C LEU A 47 -0.63 -8.14 9.61
N HIS A 48 -0.42 -8.06 10.93
CA HIS A 48 0.92 -8.12 11.53
C HIS A 48 1.58 -9.50 11.38
N LEU A 49 0.81 -10.55 11.13
CA LEU A 49 1.34 -11.90 10.84
C LEU A 49 1.69 -12.09 9.36
N VAL A 50 1.16 -11.25 8.45
CA VAL A 50 1.45 -11.34 7.00
C VAL A 50 2.92 -11.02 6.71
N SER A 51 3.48 -10.01 7.37
CA SER A 51 4.87 -9.59 7.13
C SER A 51 5.49 -8.95 8.38
N SER A 52 6.80 -9.18 8.56
CA SER A 52 7.62 -8.53 9.58
C SER A 52 8.33 -7.26 9.09
N ASP A 53 8.09 -6.85 7.84
CA ASP A 53 8.69 -5.64 7.28
C ASP A 53 8.21 -4.39 8.03
N ALA A 54 9.16 -3.51 8.37
CA ALA A 54 8.85 -2.32 9.16
C ALA A 54 7.94 -1.34 8.41
N SER A 55 8.05 -1.26 7.09
CA SER A 55 7.20 -0.38 6.26
C SER A 55 5.77 -0.89 6.24
N TRP A 56 5.59 -2.21 6.14
CA TRP A 56 4.28 -2.86 6.25
C TRP A 56 3.63 -2.60 7.62
N LEU A 57 4.35 -2.83 8.71
CA LEU A 57 3.81 -2.61 10.06
C LEU A 57 3.41 -1.14 10.27
N ASN A 58 4.26 -0.20 9.81
CA ASN A 58 3.93 1.23 9.87
C ASN A 58 2.70 1.58 9.03
N LEU A 59 2.49 0.92 7.89
CA LEU A 59 1.30 1.10 7.06
C LEU A 59 0.04 0.64 7.81
N VAL A 60 0.08 -0.54 8.43
CA VAL A 60 -1.05 -1.09 9.20
C VAL A 60 -1.39 -0.17 10.39
N ASP A 61 -0.38 0.29 11.13
CA ASP A 61 -0.57 1.23 12.24
C ASP A 61 -1.13 2.59 11.75
N SER A 62 -0.64 3.10 10.62
CA SER A 62 -1.13 4.36 10.04
C SER A 62 -2.58 4.23 9.55
N TRP A 63 -2.94 3.10 8.96
CA TRP A 63 -4.32 2.79 8.58
C TRP A 63 -5.24 2.72 9.81
N LEU A 64 -4.79 2.11 10.91
CA LEU A 64 -5.57 2.06 12.15
C LEU A 64 -5.86 3.47 12.69
N LEU A 65 -4.88 4.37 12.66
CA LEU A 65 -5.05 5.78 13.05
C LEU A 65 -6.01 6.51 12.10
N LEU A 66 -5.95 6.21 10.79
CA LEU A 66 -6.87 6.78 9.80
C LEU A 66 -8.32 6.35 10.10
N GLU A 67 -8.57 5.07 10.39
CA GLU A 67 -9.91 4.59 10.76
C GLU A 67 -10.41 5.19 12.09
N GLU A 68 -9.53 5.47 13.06
CA GLU A 68 -9.91 6.22 14.27
C GLU A 68 -10.35 7.65 13.95
N ALA A 69 -9.70 8.28 12.96
CA ALA A 69 -9.99 9.65 12.55
C ALA A 69 -11.27 9.77 11.71
N ILE A 70 -11.54 8.77 10.86
CA ILE A 70 -12.75 8.71 10.03
C ILE A 70 -13.93 8.25 10.88
N LYS A 71 -14.62 9.19 11.52
CA LYS A 71 -15.85 8.92 12.28
C LYS A 71 -17.02 8.71 11.32
N ASP A 72 -17.61 7.52 11.34
CA ASP A 72 -18.91 7.20 10.72
C ASP A 72 -19.07 7.52 9.22
N SER A 73 -18.00 7.42 8.41
CA SER A 73 -18.20 7.51 6.96
C SER A 73 -18.74 6.20 6.40
N LYS A 74 -19.98 6.27 5.89
CA LYS A 74 -20.64 5.18 5.18
C LYS A 74 -20.45 5.41 3.69
N GLY A 75 -19.81 4.48 3.02
CA GLY A 75 -19.53 4.58 1.60
C GLY A 75 -18.98 3.28 1.03
N LEU A 76 -18.79 3.28 -0.28
CA LEU A 76 -18.14 2.22 -1.02
C LEU A 76 -17.08 2.86 -1.91
N LEU A 77 -15.90 2.26 -1.99
CA LEU A 77 -14.93 2.65 -3.01
C LEU A 77 -15.54 2.50 -4.41
N PRO A 78 -15.13 3.33 -5.39
CA PRO A 78 -15.51 3.19 -6.78
C PRO A 78 -15.28 1.78 -7.32
N THR A 79 -16.17 1.32 -8.20
CA THR A 79 -16.10 -0.01 -8.84
C THR A 79 -15.52 0.03 -10.25
N PHE A 80 -15.35 1.22 -10.82
CA PHE A 80 -14.77 1.41 -12.15
C PHE A 80 -13.33 0.87 -12.17
N GLU A 81 -12.95 0.12 -13.21
CA GLU A 81 -11.64 -0.55 -13.37
C GLU A 81 -11.20 -1.51 -12.25
N ARG A 82 -12.04 -1.77 -11.24
CA ARG A 82 -11.69 -2.65 -10.12
C ARG A 82 -11.28 -4.04 -10.63
N PRO A 83 -10.16 -4.62 -10.18
CA PRO A 83 -9.77 -5.97 -10.57
C PRO A 83 -10.85 -6.98 -10.19
N GLU A 84 -11.11 -7.94 -11.07
CA GLU A 84 -12.17 -8.93 -10.91
C GLU A 84 -12.00 -9.76 -9.62
N GLN A 85 -10.76 -10.06 -9.28
CA GLN A 85 -10.35 -10.72 -8.05
C GLN A 85 -10.86 -9.98 -6.81
N VAL A 86 -10.69 -8.65 -6.78
CA VAL A 86 -11.16 -7.78 -5.69
C VAL A 86 -12.68 -7.71 -5.69
N PHE A 87 -13.31 -7.64 -6.86
CA PHE A 87 -14.77 -7.69 -6.97
C PHE A 87 -15.35 -8.96 -6.36
N TRP A 88 -14.83 -10.14 -6.70
CA TRP A 88 -15.32 -11.41 -6.17
C TRP A 88 -15.02 -11.58 -4.68
N TRP A 89 -13.83 -11.16 -4.24
CA TRP A 89 -13.48 -11.18 -2.82
C TRP A 89 -14.44 -10.31 -1.99
N ASN A 90 -14.75 -9.10 -2.47
CA ASN A 90 -15.74 -8.22 -1.86
C ASN A 90 -17.14 -8.85 -1.82
N LYS A 91 -17.57 -9.47 -2.93
CA LYS A 91 -18.87 -10.13 -3.05
C LYS A 91 -19.00 -11.36 -2.14
N ARG A 92 -17.88 -12.01 -1.79
CA ARG A 92 -17.81 -13.19 -0.90
C ARG A 92 -17.53 -12.83 0.57
N GLY A 93 -17.71 -11.58 0.96
CA GLY A 93 -17.60 -11.16 2.36
C GLY A 93 -16.18 -10.83 2.84
N LYS A 94 -15.19 -10.72 1.93
CA LYS A 94 -13.82 -10.30 2.23
C LYS A 94 -13.10 -11.12 3.31
N HIS A 95 -13.32 -12.43 3.35
CA HIS A 95 -12.61 -13.28 4.30
C HIS A 95 -11.10 -13.25 4.01
N THR A 96 -10.28 -13.10 5.05
CA THR A 96 -8.80 -13.10 4.93
C THR A 96 -8.27 -14.45 4.46
N SER A 97 -9.02 -15.53 4.69
CA SER A 97 -8.73 -16.87 4.16
C SER A 97 -9.07 -17.05 2.69
N SER A 98 -9.76 -16.10 2.05
CA SER A 98 -10.20 -16.17 0.65
C SER A 98 -9.62 -15.06 -0.23
N ILE A 99 -8.46 -14.53 0.16
CA ILE A 99 -7.70 -13.60 -0.68
C ILE A 99 -7.41 -14.30 -2.02
N PRO A 100 -7.64 -13.62 -3.16
CA PRO A 100 -7.39 -14.19 -4.47
C PRO A 100 -5.93 -14.62 -4.62
N ASP A 101 -5.71 -15.88 -5.01
CA ASP A 101 -4.39 -16.39 -5.35
C ASP A 101 -3.92 -15.82 -6.70
N LEU A 102 -2.91 -14.96 -6.66
CA LEU A 102 -2.32 -14.32 -7.84
C LEU A 102 -1.12 -15.07 -8.42
N SER A 103 -0.72 -16.23 -7.85
CA SER A 103 0.49 -16.96 -8.23
C SER A 103 0.46 -17.61 -9.63
N ARG A 104 -0.69 -17.57 -10.31
CA ARG A 104 -0.92 -18.36 -11.53
C ARG A 104 -0.69 -17.52 -12.79
N GLY A 105 0.34 -17.88 -13.58
CA GLY A 105 0.52 -17.37 -14.94
C GLY A 105 0.58 -15.84 -15.05
N ASP A 106 -0.15 -15.29 -16.01
CA ASP A 106 -0.27 -13.85 -16.31
C ASP A 106 -1.31 -13.12 -15.44
N VAL A 107 -1.92 -13.83 -14.48
CA VAL A 107 -2.94 -13.27 -13.57
C VAL A 107 -2.36 -12.16 -12.72
N LEU A 108 -1.13 -12.30 -12.23
CA LEU A 108 -0.47 -11.26 -11.44
C LEU A 108 -0.30 -9.97 -12.26
N THR A 109 0.25 -10.06 -13.47
CA THR A 109 0.46 -8.89 -14.34
C THR A 109 -0.87 -8.19 -14.67
N THR A 110 -1.89 -8.97 -15.02
CA THR A 110 -3.22 -8.44 -15.34
C THR A 110 -3.86 -7.79 -14.11
N PHE A 111 -3.71 -8.40 -12.94
CA PHE A 111 -4.17 -7.85 -11.68
C PHE A 111 -3.47 -6.53 -11.37
N CYS A 112 -2.14 -6.46 -11.45
CA CYS A 112 -1.38 -5.24 -11.20
C CYS A 112 -1.79 -4.10 -12.13
N ASN A 113 -1.96 -4.36 -13.43
CA ASN A 113 -2.39 -3.34 -14.39
C ASN A 113 -3.79 -2.81 -14.09
N LYS A 114 -4.74 -3.69 -13.76
CA LYS A 114 -6.09 -3.28 -13.36
C LYS A 114 -6.10 -2.58 -12.00
N TRP A 115 -5.24 -3.02 -11.08
CA TRP A 115 -5.15 -2.44 -9.77
C TRP A 115 -4.61 -1.01 -9.86
N ASP A 116 -3.59 -0.79 -10.68
CA ASP A 116 -3.05 0.55 -10.97
C ASP A 116 -4.14 1.44 -11.60
N ALA A 117 -4.80 0.99 -12.66
CA ALA A 117 -5.89 1.73 -13.29
C ALA A 117 -7.03 2.07 -12.30
N TRP A 118 -7.43 1.12 -11.47
CA TRP A 118 -8.43 1.32 -10.43
C TRP A 118 -7.97 2.34 -9.38
N TYR A 119 -6.76 2.17 -8.85
CA TYR A 119 -6.21 3.05 -7.84
C TYR A 119 -6.02 4.48 -8.35
N ASN A 120 -5.57 4.63 -9.59
CA ASN A 120 -5.45 5.91 -10.29
C ASN A 120 -6.81 6.59 -10.49
N SER A 121 -7.84 5.84 -10.91
CA SER A 121 -9.21 6.38 -11.09
C SER A 121 -9.84 6.92 -9.80
N MET A 122 -9.34 6.46 -8.65
CA MET A 122 -9.76 6.89 -7.32
C MET A 122 -9.06 8.17 -6.86
N GLN A 123 -7.91 8.52 -7.45
CA GLN A 123 -7.15 9.69 -7.06
C GLN A 123 -7.84 10.99 -7.51
N PRO A 124 -7.68 12.09 -6.74
CA PRO A 124 -8.09 13.39 -7.24
C PRO A 124 -7.31 13.75 -8.51
N GLU A 125 -7.90 14.55 -9.40
CA GLU A 125 -7.35 14.86 -10.73
C GLU A 125 -5.89 15.34 -10.70
N TRP A 126 -5.52 16.15 -9.69
CA TRP A 126 -4.14 16.63 -9.52
C TRP A 126 -3.12 15.55 -9.17
N HIS A 127 -3.57 14.39 -8.70
CA HIS A 127 -2.76 13.26 -8.27
C HIS A 127 -2.86 12.08 -9.26
N GLN A 128 -3.72 12.17 -10.27
CA GLN A 128 -3.80 11.20 -11.34
C GLN A 128 -2.57 11.33 -12.25
N ARG A 129 -2.08 10.18 -12.72
CA ARG A 129 -0.88 10.10 -13.56
C ARG A 129 -1.14 9.34 -14.85
N GLU A 130 -0.62 9.84 -15.97
CA GLU A 130 -0.65 9.11 -17.24
C GLU A 130 0.31 7.91 -17.22
N ASP A 131 1.40 8.00 -16.44
CA ASP A 131 2.45 6.98 -16.30
C ASP A 131 2.21 5.97 -15.16
N GLY A 132 1.06 6.04 -14.48
CA GLY A 132 0.70 5.12 -13.39
C GLY A 132 1.47 5.38 -12.10
N LEU A 133 1.93 4.31 -11.45
CA LEU A 133 2.67 4.37 -10.18
C LEU A 133 4.18 4.65 -10.37
N PRO A 134 4.87 5.29 -9.40
CA PRO A 134 4.35 5.78 -8.13
C PRO A 134 3.63 7.13 -8.27
N MET A 135 2.57 7.30 -7.47
CA MET A 135 1.85 8.57 -7.42
C MET A 135 2.75 9.71 -6.90
N ASP A 136 2.49 10.92 -7.38
CA ASP A 136 3.24 12.10 -6.97
C ASP A 136 3.00 12.41 -5.48
N LYS A 137 4.06 12.72 -4.74
CA LYS A 137 3.97 13.10 -3.33
C LYS A 137 3.75 14.61 -3.13
N THR A 138 3.69 15.38 -4.22
CA THR A 138 3.37 16.81 -4.13
C THR A 138 1.91 16.99 -3.69
N VAL A 139 1.63 18.09 -2.98
CA VAL A 139 0.27 18.41 -2.54
C VAL A 139 -0.35 19.36 -3.56
N GLY A 140 -1.35 18.89 -4.31
CA GLY A 140 -2.11 19.69 -5.26
C GLY A 140 -3.32 20.40 -4.64
N ARG A 141 -4.16 21.00 -5.50
CA ARG A 141 -5.46 21.58 -5.08
C ARG A 141 -6.57 20.55 -5.24
N GLY A 142 -7.11 20.09 -4.11
CA GLY A 142 -8.17 19.10 -4.02
C GLY A 142 -7.90 18.18 -2.84
N GLY A 143 -8.92 17.50 -2.35
CA GLY A 143 -8.76 16.60 -1.20
C GLY A 143 -9.05 15.14 -1.54
N PHE A 144 -8.80 14.31 -0.54
CA PHE A 144 -9.04 12.86 -0.58
C PHE A 144 -10.39 12.50 0.05
N GLU A 145 -11.34 13.44 0.12
CA GLU A 145 -12.62 13.24 0.81
C GLU A 145 -13.41 12.06 0.22
N GLY A 146 -13.32 11.85 -1.10
CA GLY A 146 -13.93 10.70 -1.78
C GLY A 146 -13.31 9.34 -1.42
N LEU A 147 -12.09 9.34 -0.89
CA LEU A 147 -11.38 8.14 -0.42
C LEU A 147 -11.39 7.99 1.10
N ALA A 148 -11.86 9.00 1.84
CA ALA A 148 -12.04 8.98 3.28
C ALA A 148 -13.26 8.13 3.69
N ILE A 149 -13.35 6.93 3.13
CA ILE A 149 -14.34 5.91 3.43
C ILE A 149 -13.71 4.99 4.48
N GLY A 150 -14.30 4.97 5.67
CA GLY A 150 -13.93 4.05 6.73
C GLY A 150 -14.62 2.71 6.54
N SER A 151 -14.53 1.85 7.56
CA SER A 151 -15.11 0.51 7.59
C SER A 151 -14.43 -0.50 6.66
N SER A 152 -14.96 -1.73 6.64
CA SER A 152 -14.41 -2.83 5.86
C SER A 152 -14.50 -2.67 4.33
N ASN A 153 -15.21 -1.64 3.84
CA ASN A 153 -15.32 -1.32 2.41
C ASN A 153 -14.42 -0.16 1.97
N GLY A 154 -13.70 0.44 2.92
CA GLY A 154 -12.85 1.60 2.72
C GLY A 154 -11.41 1.22 2.42
N PHE A 155 -10.48 1.94 3.07
CA PHE A 155 -9.04 1.78 2.87
C PHE A 155 -8.53 0.37 3.16
N LEU A 156 -9.23 -0.39 4.01
CA LEU A 156 -8.94 -1.81 4.23
C LEU A 156 -8.83 -2.60 2.92
N VAL A 157 -9.73 -2.34 1.96
CA VAL A 157 -9.73 -3.06 0.68
C VAL A 157 -8.42 -2.81 -0.07
N ILE A 158 -7.90 -1.59 0.00
CA ILE A 158 -6.61 -1.23 -0.61
C ILE A 158 -5.47 -1.97 0.07
N VAL A 159 -5.39 -1.91 1.40
CA VAL A 159 -4.35 -2.58 2.21
C VAL A 159 -4.32 -4.08 1.93
N MET A 160 -5.47 -4.74 1.90
CA MET A 160 -5.56 -6.17 1.66
C MET A 160 -5.16 -6.60 0.25
N THR A 161 -5.26 -5.71 -0.73
CA THR A 161 -4.90 -6.01 -2.13
C THR A 161 -3.43 -5.81 -2.47
N ILE A 162 -2.66 -5.21 -1.56
CA ILE A 162 -1.21 -5.03 -1.67
C ILE A 162 -0.41 -5.81 -0.63
N ALA A 163 -1.11 -6.56 0.23
CA ALA A 163 -0.56 -7.47 1.25
C ALA A 163 0.01 -8.73 0.59
#